data_AF-A0A941I1P8-F1
#
_entry.id   AF-A0A941I1P8-F1
#
_cell.length_a   1.000
_cell.length_b   1.000
_cell.length_c   1.000
_cell.angle_alpha   90.00
_cell.angle_beta   90.00
_cell.angle_gamma   90.00
#
_symmetry.space_group_name_H-M   'P 1'
#
loop_
_entity.id
_entity.type
_entity.pdbx_description
1 polymer ?
#
loop_
_entity_poly.entity_id
_entity_poly.type
_entity_poly.pdbx_seq_one_letter_code
_entity_poly.pdbx_strand_id
1 'polypeptide(L)'
;MADCFVCTENARPDLPPRDRVVVTDHWRVAHAFDTSLPGWLVLDAREHVTALDELPPAAHAELGDLLGRLTAALRAHTGCAKTYVMQFSEAEGFGHLHVHLVPRPADLPDDSRGPGVLRFLGPDAAGEQVPEDERDRIAMHLAALLRPGALA
;
A
#
# COMPACT_ATOMS: atom_id res chain seq x y z
N MET A 1 -5.04 -13.83 -16.44
CA MET A 1 -5.93 -13.67 -15.26
C MET A 1 -5.83 -14.88 -14.35
N ALA A 2 -5.88 -16.13 -14.87
CA ALA A 2 -5.27 -17.25 -14.17
C ALA A 2 -3.83 -16.85 -13.82
N ASP A 3 -3.44 -17.05 -12.56
CA ASP A 3 -2.11 -16.73 -11.98
C ASP A 3 -1.84 -15.26 -11.60
N CYS A 4 -2.85 -14.38 -11.56
CA CYS A 4 -2.69 -13.02 -11.02
C CYS A 4 -3.01 -12.98 -9.52
N PHE A 5 -2.01 -12.70 -8.68
CA PHE A 5 -2.18 -12.60 -7.23
C PHE A 5 -3.21 -11.54 -6.83
N VAL A 6 -3.11 -10.35 -7.41
CA VAL A 6 -4.00 -9.22 -7.08
C VAL A 6 -5.46 -9.54 -7.41
N CYS A 7 -5.73 -10.21 -8.55
CA CYS A 7 -7.08 -10.66 -8.89
C CYS A 7 -7.64 -11.68 -7.89
N THR A 8 -6.82 -12.64 -7.46
CA THR A 8 -7.20 -13.64 -6.46
C THR A 8 -7.61 -12.95 -5.16
N GLU A 9 -6.80 -12.02 -4.67
CA GLU A 9 -7.14 -11.27 -3.46
C GLU A 9 -8.36 -10.37 -3.68
N ASN A 10 -8.52 -9.74 -4.86
CA ASN A 10 -9.65 -8.84 -5.14
C ASN A 10 -11.00 -9.59 -5.14
N ALA A 11 -10.97 -10.87 -5.49
CA ALA A 11 -12.13 -11.75 -5.47
C ALA A 11 -12.41 -12.35 -4.08
N ARG A 12 -11.49 -12.18 -3.11
CA ARG A 12 -11.58 -12.81 -1.80
C ARG A 12 -12.60 -12.10 -0.90
N PRO A 13 -13.63 -12.82 -0.38
CA PRO A 13 -14.69 -12.20 0.43
C PRO A 13 -14.28 -11.93 1.88
N ASP A 14 -13.28 -12.65 2.40
CA ASP A 14 -12.88 -12.71 3.80
C ASP A 14 -11.48 -12.10 4.06
N LEU A 15 -11.14 -11.01 3.35
CA LEU A 15 -9.85 -10.36 3.50
C LEU A 15 -9.57 -9.98 4.98
N PRO A 16 -8.40 -10.33 5.53
CA PRO A 16 -8.00 -9.87 6.86
C PRO A 16 -7.75 -8.35 6.84
N PRO A 17 -7.77 -7.66 7.99
CA PRO A 17 -7.60 -6.20 8.03
C PRO A 17 -6.40 -5.68 7.23
N ARG A 18 -5.23 -6.34 7.33
CA ARG A 18 -4.02 -6.00 6.57
C ARG A 18 -4.21 -5.94 5.06
N ASP A 19 -5.13 -6.72 4.50
CA ASP A 19 -5.35 -6.79 3.05
C ASP A 19 -6.53 -5.89 2.59
N ARG A 20 -7.15 -5.14 3.51
CA ARG A 20 -8.28 -4.24 3.23
C ARG A 20 -8.31 -3.01 4.15
N VAL A 21 -7.21 -2.27 4.19
CA VAL A 21 -7.12 -0.99 4.93
C VAL A 21 -8.26 -0.06 4.50
N VAL A 22 -8.47 0.08 3.19
CA VAL A 22 -9.61 0.76 2.57
C VAL A 22 -9.96 0.05 1.27
N VAL A 23 -11.25 0.01 0.92
CA VAL A 23 -11.75 -0.45 -0.37
C VAL A 23 -12.68 0.63 -0.92
N THR A 24 -12.41 1.10 -2.14
CA THR A 24 -13.25 2.05 -2.91
C THR A 24 -13.84 1.34 -4.12
N ASP A 25 -14.48 2.08 -5.03
CA ASP A 25 -15.02 1.48 -6.25
C ASP A 25 -13.90 0.98 -7.18
N HIS A 26 -12.75 1.67 -7.21
CA HIS A 26 -11.65 1.33 -8.13
C HIS A 26 -10.36 0.83 -7.46
N TRP A 27 -10.19 1.00 -6.15
CA TRP A 27 -8.94 0.65 -5.46
C TRP A 27 -9.18 -0.19 -4.21
N ARG A 28 -8.24 -1.08 -3.92
CA ARG A 28 -8.06 -1.73 -2.62
C ARG A 28 -6.70 -1.35 -2.06
N VAL A 29 -6.66 -0.97 -0.80
CA VAL A 29 -5.43 -0.64 -0.09
C VAL A 29 -5.09 -1.78 0.87
N ALA A 30 -3.91 -2.36 0.70
CA ALA A 30 -3.35 -3.40 1.57
C ALA A 30 -2.02 -2.95 2.18
N HIS A 31 -1.60 -3.59 3.25
CA HIS A 31 -0.23 -3.54 3.76
C HIS A 31 0.61 -4.59 3.01
N ALA A 32 1.79 -4.20 2.52
CA ALA A 32 2.70 -5.14 1.85
C ALA A 32 3.05 -6.31 2.78
N PHE A 33 3.08 -7.54 2.25
CA PHE A 33 3.22 -8.74 3.10
C PHE A 33 4.66 -9.18 3.34
N ASP A 34 5.58 -8.78 2.47
CA ASP A 34 6.98 -9.17 2.43
C ASP A 34 7.90 -7.96 2.68
N THR A 35 7.51 -7.07 3.59
CA THR A 35 8.31 -5.90 3.97
C THR A 35 8.78 -5.97 5.40
N SER A 36 9.93 -5.37 5.69
CA SER A 36 10.40 -5.05 7.03
C SER A 36 10.09 -3.61 7.48
N LEU A 37 9.38 -2.82 6.67
CA LEU A 37 8.94 -1.47 7.02
C LEU A 37 7.44 -1.44 7.42
N PRO A 38 7.13 -1.13 8.69
CA PRO A 38 5.76 -0.89 9.13
C PRO A 38 5.08 0.23 8.35
N GLY A 39 3.88 -0.05 7.84
CA GLY A 39 3.05 0.90 7.11
C GLY A 39 3.36 1.01 5.62
N TRP A 40 4.17 0.12 5.02
CA TRP A 40 4.27 0.05 3.57
C TRP A 40 2.93 -0.39 2.98
N LEU A 41 2.27 0.51 2.26
CA LEU A 41 0.98 0.24 1.64
C LEU A 41 1.12 -0.05 0.15
N VAL A 42 0.20 -0.86 -0.37
CA VAL A 42 0.02 -1.15 -1.79
C VAL A 42 -1.44 -0.82 -2.13
N LEU A 43 -1.64 0.05 -3.11
CA LEU A 43 -2.94 0.39 -3.67
C LEU A 43 -3.11 -0.42 -4.95
N ASP A 44 -3.89 -1.48 -4.86
CA ASP A 44 -4.21 -2.39 -5.96
C ASP A 44 -5.43 -1.87 -6.72
N ALA A 45 -5.35 -1.82 -8.06
CA ALA A 45 -6.55 -1.61 -8.86
C ALA A 45 -7.54 -2.76 -8.62
N ARG A 46 -8.84 -2.47 -8.65
CA ARG A 46 -9.88 -3.51 -8.52
C ARG A 46 -10.14 -4.22 -9.84
N GLU A 47 -10.04 -3.49 -10.95
CA GLU A 47 -10.09 -4.03 -12.30
C GLU A 47 -8.73 -4.59 -12.71
N HIS A 48 -8.71 -5.67 -13.50
CA HIS A 48 -7.46 -6.20 -14.04
C HIS A 48 -6.96 -5.33 -15.19
N VAL A 49 -6.11 -4.38 -14.87
CA VAL A 49 -5.38 -3.52 -15.80
C VAL A 49 -3.89 -3.60 -15.50
N THR A 50 -3.04 -3.30 -16.49
CA THR A 50 -1.58 -3.34 -16.32
C THR A 50 -0.95 -1.95 -16.42
N ALA A 51 -1.70 -0.96 -16.91
CA ALA A 51 -1.25 0.43 -17.02
C ALA A 51 -2.28 1.41 -16.43
N LEU A 52 -1.79 2.56 -15.94
CA LEU A 52 -2.61 3.54 -15.24
C LEU A 52 -3.65 4.21 -16.14
N ASP A 53 -3.35 4.40 -17.43
CA ASP A 53 -4.22 5.04 -18.42
C ASP A 53 -5.37 4.14 -18.89
N GLU A 54 -5.35 2.85 -18.54
CA GLU A 54 -6.46 1.92 -18.80
C GLU A 54 -7.63 2.12 -17.83
N LEU A 55 -7.41 2.80 -16.70
CA LEU A 55 -8.45 3.10 -15.72
C LEU A 55 -9.31 4.32 -16.11
N PRO A 56 -10.59 4.36 -15.69
CA PRO A 56 -11.44 5.52 -15.92
C PRO A 56 -10.99 6.74 -15.08
N PRO A 57 -11.34 7.98 -15.49
CA PRO A 57 -11.00 9.20 -14.74
C PRO A 57 -11.43 9.19 -13.26
N ALA A 58 -12.54 8.50 -12.94
CA ALA A 58 -13.00 8.34 -11.56
C ALA A 58 -11.96 7.60 -10.69
N ALA A 59 -11.30 6.57 -11.23
CA ALA A 59 -10.25 5.85 -10.53
C ALA A 59 -9.01 6.73 -10.30
N HIS A 60 -8.65 7.61 -11.25
CA HIS A 60 -7.54 8.55 -11.06
C HIS A 60 -7.84 9.57 -9.96
N ALA A 61 -9.08 10.05 -9.89
CA ALA A 61 -9.53 10.94 -8.81
C ALA A 61 -9.49 10.25 -7.44
N GLU A 62 -9.97 9.01 -7.36
CA GLU A 62 -9.87 8.20 -6.14
C GLU A 62 -8.43 7.97 -5.70
N LEU A 63 -7.53 7.67 -6.65
CA LEU A 63 -6.11 7.47 -6.34
C LEU A 63 -5.50 8.72 -5.70
N GLY A 64 -5.79 9.91 -6.26
CA GLY A 64 -5.31 11.18 -5.70
C GLY A 64 -5.80 11.42 -4.26
N ASP A 65 -7.09 11.20 -4.00
CA ASP A 65 -7.66 11.33 -2.65
C ASP A 65 -7.04 10.33 -1.66
N LEU A 66 -6.94 9.06 -2.07
CA LEU A 66 -6.34 7.99 -1.27
C LEU A 66 -4.89 8.31 -0.91
N LEU A 67 -4.07 8.71 -1.88
CA LEU A 67 -2.66 9.06 -1.63
C LEU A 67 -2.52 10.19 -0.62
N GLY A 68 -3.37 11.22 -0.69
CA GLY A 68 -3.36 12.34 0.26
C GLY A 68 -3.76 11.90 1.67
N ARG A 69 -4.89 11.21 1.80
CA ARG A 69 -5.43 10.78 3.10
C ARG A 69 -4.58 9.72 3.78
N LEU A 70 -4.10 8.72 3.03
CA LEU A 70 -3.19 7.70 3.54
C LEU A 70 -1.84 8.27 3.93
N THR A 71 -1.32 9.27 3.19
CA THR A 71 -0.11 9.99 3.59
C THR A 71 -0.29 10.66 4.95
N ALA A 72 -1.42 11.36 5.17
CA ALA A 72 -1.71 11.97 6.46
C ALA A 72 -1.82 10.93 7.59
N ALA A 73 -2.56 9.83 7.35
CA ALA A 73 -2.73 8.75 8.32
C ALA A 73 -1.39 8.06 8.67
N LEU A 74 -0.57 7.75 7.66
CA LEU A 74 0.77 7.16 7.86
C LEU A 74 1.68 8.09 8.64
N ARG A 75 1.66 9.41 8.37
CA ARG A 75 2.44 10.38 9.15
C ARG A 75 1.98 10.44 10.60
N ALA A 76 0.68 10.42 10.86
CA ALA A 76 0.13 10.41 12.22
C ALA A 76 0.51 9.13 12.98
N HIS A 77 0.49 7.98 12.30
CA HIS A 77 0.80 6.69 12.89
C HIS A 77 2.30 6.45 13.12
N THR A 78 3.13 6.75 12.12
CA THR A 78 4.57 6.38 12.11
C THR A 78 5.50 7.52 12.47
N GLY A 79 5.02 8.78 12.45
CA GLY A 79 5.89 9.95 12.54
C GLY A 79 6.81 10.14 11.33
N CYS A 80 6.56 9.45 10.21
CA CYS A 80 7.43 9.50 9.04
C CYS A 80 7.62 10.92 8.50
N ALA A 81 8.82 11.20 7.98
CA ALA A 81 9.15 12.53 7.47
C ALA A 81 8.37 12.87 6.20
N LYS A 82 8.13 11.86 5.35
CA LYS A 82 7.27 11.91 4.15
C LYS A 82 6.94 10.50 3.67
N THR A 83 6.09 10.41 2.65
CA THR A 83 5.82 9.18 1.91
C THR A 83 6.50 9.19 0.54
N TYR A 84 6.82 8.00 0.03
CA TYR A 84 7.19 7.78 -1.37
C TYR A 84 6.04 7.13 -2.11
N VAL A 85 5.87 7.50 -3.39
CA VAL A 85 4.87 6.91 -4.30
C VAL A 85 5.62 6.33 -5.49
N MET A 86 5.37 5.06 -5.81
CA MET A 86 6.05 4.34 -6.90
C MET A 86 5.09 3.38 -7.57
N GLN A 87 5.17 3.25 -8.89
CA GLN A 87 4.42 2.27 -9.67
C GLN A 87 5.41 1.61 -10.63
N PHE A 88 5.51 0.29 -10.55
CA PHE A 88 6.29 -0.55 -11.44
C PHE A 88 5.35 -1.58 -12.07
N SER A 89 4.75 -2.43 -11.22
CA SER A 89 3.74 -3.42 -11.63
C SER A 89 4.23 -4.39 -12.72
N GLU A 90 5.48 -4.86 -12.62
CA GLU A 90 6.11 -5.70 -13.66
C GLU A 90 6.57 -7.08 -13.14
N ALA A 91 6.54 -7.32 -11.83
CA ALA A 91 7.00 -8.60 -11.26
C ALA A 91 6.09 -9.77 -11.69
N GLU A 92 6.67 -10.95 -11.91
CA GLU A 92 5.95 -12.15 -12.30
C GLU A 92 4.82 -12.48 -11.30
N GLY A 93 3.59 -12.68 -11.79
CA GLY A 93 2.39 -12.85 -10.94
C GLY A 93 1.78 -11.55 -10.39
N PHE A 94 2.50 -10.42 -10.50
CA PHE A 94 2.12 -9.09 -10.02
C PHE A 94 2.10 -8.03 -11.14
N GLY A 95 1.97 -8.43 -12.40
CA GLY A 95 1.79 -7.55 -13.57
C GLY A 95 0.51 -6.71 -13.56
N HIS A 96 -0.31 -6.85 -12.52
CA HIS A 96 -1.53 -6.09 -12.28
C HIS A 96 -1.17 -4.72 -11.68
N LEU A 97 -1.81 -3.65 -12.13
CA LEU A 97 -1.57 -2.28 -11.69
C LEU A 97 -1.69 -2.13 -10.17
N HIS A 98 -0.59 -1.77 -9.54
CA HIS A 98 -0.53 -1.45 -8.13
C HIS A 98 0.45 -0.31 -7.86
N VAL A 99 0.10 0.55 -6.90
CA VAL A 99 0.91 1.71 -6.52
C VAL A 99 1.40 1.53 -5.10
N HIS A 100 2.70 1.60 -4.88
CA HIS A 100 3.28 1.58 -3.54
C HIS A 100 3.20 2.97 -2.91
N LEU A 101 2.82 3.01 -1.63
CA LEU A 101 2.90 4.18 -0.76
C LEU A 101 3.72 3.84 0.49
N VAL A 102 4.93 4.38 0.57
CA VAL A 102 5.94 3.93 1.56
C VAL A 102 6.22 5.04 2.57
N PRO A 103 5.98 4.84 3.88
CA PRO A 103 6.38 5.79 4.90
C PRO A 103 7.90 5.78 5.03
N ARG A 104 8.54 6.94 4.88
CA ARG A 104 9.99 7.09 5.04
C ARG A 104 10.31 7.55 6.47
N PRO A 105 10.94 6.71 7.32
CA PRO A 105 11.41 7.13 8.63
C PRO A 105 12.31 8.39 8.54
N ALA A 106 12.26 9.24 9.56
CA ALA A 106 13.03 10.48 9.57
C ALA A 106 14.55 10.23 9.64
N ASP A 107 14.93 9.14 10.30
CA ASP A 107 16.29 8.67 10.53
C ASP A 107 16.75 7.60 9.52
N LEU A 108 15.98 7.38 8.44
CA LEU A 108 16.35 6.40 7.42
C LEU A 108 17.74 6.74 6.83
N PRO A 109 18.69 5.79 6.80
CA PRO A 109 20.03 6.00 6.27
C PRO A 109 20.03 6.55 4.84
N ASP A 110 21.00 7.38 4.50
CA ASP A 110 21.02 8.09 3.21
C ASP A 110 21.01 7.14 2.00
N ASP A 111 21.72 6.01 2.09
CA ASP A 111 21.78 4.99 1.04
C ASP A 111 20.46 4.19 0.92
N SER A 112 19.66 4.17 1.99
CA SER A 112 18.32 3.59 2.04
C SER A 112 17.22 4.54 1.51
N ARG A 113 17.54 5.78 1.12
CA ARG A 113 16.55 6.76 0.63
C ARG A 113 16.30 6.63 -0.87
N GLY A 114 15.20 7.25 -1.34
CA GLY A 114 14.77 7.16 -2.74
C GLY A 114 14.55 5.71 -3.15
N PRO A 115 15.07 5.28 -4.32
CA PRO A 115 14.99 3.87 -4.76
C PRO A 115 15.60 2.88 -3.76
N GLY A 116 16.54 3.31 -2.93
CA GLY A 116 17.18 2.47 -1.91
C GLY A 116 16.21 1.86 -0.89
N VAL A 117 15.00 2.42 -0.76
CA VAL A 117 13.94 1.93 0.15
C VAL A 117 13.46 0.52 -0.23
N LEU A 118 13.63 0.12 -1.50
CA LEU A 118 13.23 -1.20 -1.98
C LEU A 118 14.02 -2.35 -1.33
N ARG A 119 15.16 -2.07 -0.68
CA ARG A 119 15.89 -3.08 0.12
C ARG A 119 15.08 -3.65 1.27
N PHE A 120 13.98 -3.01 1.66
CA PHE A 120 13.10 -3.44 2.75
C PHE A 120 11.83 -4.15 2.24
N LEU A 121 11.78 -4.54 0.96
CA LEU A 121 10.68 -5.26 0.33
C LEU A 121 11.21 -6.52 -0.35
N GLY A 122 10.47 -7.62 -0.23
CA GLY A 122 10.80 -8.91 -0.82
C GLY A 122 11.30 -9.95 0.18
N PRO A 123 11.57 -11.18 -0.29
CA PRO A 123 12.04 -12.29 0.53
C PRO A 123 13.39 -12.01 1.20
N ASP A 124 14.23 -11.17 0.57
CA ASP A 124 15.56 -10.79 1.06
C ASP A 124 15.57 -9.40 1.71
N ALA A 125 14.41 -8.92 2.19
CA ALA A 125 14.28 -7.62 2.83
C ALA A 125 15.26 -7.47 4.01
N ALA A 126 15.89 -6.30 4.11
CA ALA A 126 16.77 -5.98 5.22
C ALA A 126 15.97 -5.84 6.53
N GLY A 127 16.29 -6.66 7.53
CA GLY A 127 15.59 -6.65 8.83
C GLY A 127 14.47 -7.69 8.92
N GLU A 128 13.79 -7.73 10.06
CA GLU A 128 12.70 -8.67 10.29
C GLU A 128 11.42 -8.21 9.58
N GLN A 129 10.73 -9.14 8.90
CA GLN A 129 9.46 -8.83 8.24
C GLN A 129 8.39 -8.46 9.26
N VAL A 130 7.51 -7.53 8.89
CA VAL A 130 6.42 -7.08 9.75
C VAL A 130 5.42 -8.25 9.96
N PRO A 131 5.25 -8.73 11.20
CA PRO A 131 4.35 -9.85 11.49
C PRO A 131 2.89 -9.57 11.10
N GLU A 132 2.11 -10.61 10.80
CA GLU A 132 0.71 -10.46 10.36
C GLU A 132 -0.15 -9.70 11.36
N ASP A 133 0.00 -9.98 12.66
CA ASP A 133 -0.78 -9.33 13.71
C ASP A 133 -0.45 -7.84 13.81
N GLU A 134 0.81 -7.46 13.56
CA GLU A 134 1.21 -6.07 13.52
C GLU A 134 0.68 -5.37 12.27
N ARG A 135 0.73 -6.03 11.09
CA ARG A 135 0.10 -5.51 9.88
C ARG A 135 -1.40 -5.29 10.05
N ASP A 136 -2.09 -6.20 10.75
CA ASP A 136 -3.51 -6.07 11.07
C ASP A 136 -3.77 -4.88 12.02
N ARG A 137 -2.95 -4.70 13.07
CA ARG A 137 -3.05 -3.53 13.97
C ARG A 137 -2.87 -2.21 13.22
N ILE A 138 -1.84 -2.12 12.38
CA ILE A 138 -1.55 -0.94 11.56
C ILE A 138 -2.75 -0.66 10.65
N ALA A 139 -3.22 -1.67 9.92
CA ALA A 139 -4.34 -1.52 8.99
C ALA A 139 -5.62 -1.04 9.68
N MET A 140 -5.97 -1.62 10.83
CA MET A 140 -7.13 -1.20 11.61
C MET A 140 -7.01 0.24 12.11
N HIS A 141 -5.80 0.65 12.53
CA HIS A 141 -5.55 2.01 12.99
C HIS A 141 -5.66 3.01 11.83
N LEU A 142 -5.02 2.74 10.69
CA LEU A 142 -5.13 3.57 9.50
C LEU A 142 -6.58 3.68 9.01
N ALA A 143 -7.30 2.57 8.95
CA ALA A 143 -8.72 2.55 8.58
C ALA A 143 -9.59 3.41 9.53
N ALA A 144 -9.25 3.47 10.82
CA ALA A 144 -9.93 4.34 11.78
C ALA A 144 -9.68 5.82 11.50
N LEU A 145 -8.45 6.21 11.18
CA LEU A 145 -8.08 7.60 10.84
C LEU A 145 -8.70 8.11 9.53
N LEU A 146 -9.07 7.19 8.64
CA LEU A 146 -9.66 7.54 7.34
C LEU A 146 -11.18 7.77 7.43
N ARG A 147 -11.82 7.48 8.56
CA ARG A 147 -13.26 7.73 8.73
C ARG A 147 -13.54 9.24 8.73
N PRO A 148 -14.66 9.69 8.14
CA PRO A 148 -15.06 11.09 8.19
C PRO A 148 -15.06 11.62 9.64
N GLY A 149 -14.37 12.73 9.88
CA GLY A 149 -14.30 13.38 11.21
C GLY A 149 -13.22 12.85 12.17
N ALA A 150 -12.35 11.92 11.77
CA ALA A 150 -11.35 11.32 12.66
C ALA A 150 -10.10 12.20 12.94
N LEU A 151 -9.90 13.30 12.20
CA LEU A 151 -8.73 14.18 12.28
C LEU A 151 -9.11 15.65 12.61
N ALA A 152 -10.25 15.85 13.29
CA ALA A 152 -10.66 17.16 13.78
C ALA A 152 -9.89 17.58 15.05
#